data_AF-A0A1V4BPR3-F1
#
_entry.id   AF-A0A1V4BPR3-F1
#
_cell.length_a   1.000
_cell.length_b   1.000
_cell.length_c   1.000
_cell.angle_alpha   90.00
_cell.angle_beta   90.00
_cell.angle_gamma   90.00
#
_symmetry.space_group_name_H-M   'P 1'
#
loop_
_entity.id
_entity.type
_entity.pdbx_description
1 polymer ?
#
loop_
_entity_poly.entity_id
_entity_poly.type
_entity_poly.pdbx_seq_one_letter_code
_entity_poly.pdbx_strand_id
1 'polypeptide(L)'
;MSEPVTLEDIYQLFRASAEEFDRRLRESDLRRAEMERIFAEAKLESDRRAAEAERSMAELKRTVERTSKAVDSLTTRWGRFVEELVEPAVLRLFQEKGIDIKEVYPRARVKRQGIAMEIDILAVDDTELVVVECKSRLSKDDVDEFIEKLTRFKIAFPHYQNYQAYGAVAGIEINEGIDRYAYKKGLFVIKPSGDTVAIINDADFQPNTW
;
A
#
# COMPACT_ATOMS: atom_id res chain seq x y z
N MET A 1 -8.43 -66.28 72.13
CA MET A 1 -8.02 -67.29 71.14
C MET A 1 -8.56 -66.81 69.81
N SER A 2 -7.69 -66.54 68.84
CA SER A 2 -8.09 -66.26 67.46
C SER A 2 -8.67 -67.54 66.87
N GLU A 3 -9.86 -67.47 66.28
CA GLU A 3 -10.43 -68.58 65.54
C GLU A 3 -9.47 -69.00 64.41
N PRO A 4 -9.20 -70.30 64.23
CA PRO A 4 -8.32 -70.77 63.18
C PRO A 4 -8.96 -70.52 61.83
N VAL A 5 -8.23 -69.85 60.93
CA VAL A 5 -8.65 -69.64 59.54
C VAL A 5 -8.91 -70.99 58.89
N THR A 6 -10.12 -71.16 58.35
CA THR A 6 -10.53 -72.39 57.67
C THR A 6 -10.26 -72.32 56.17
N LEU A 7 -10.24 -73.49 55.51
CA LEU A 7 -10.11 -73.58 54.06
C LEU A 7 -11.26 -72.85 53.33
N GLU A 8 -12.46 -72.84 53.90
CA GLU A 8 -13.62 -72.11 53.36
C GLU A 8 -13.39 -70.59 53.40
N ASP A 9 -12.81 -70.06 54.49
CA ASP A 9 -12.47 -68.63 54.61
C ASP A 9 -11.51 -68.18 53.51
N ILE A 10 -10.55 -69.04 53.16
CA ILE A 10 -9.61 -68.80 52.05
C ILE A 10 -10.37 -68.78 50.70
N TYR A 11 -11.26 -69.74 50.45
CA TYR A 11 -12.05 -69.76 49.21
C TYR A 11 -13.05 -68.60 49.09
N GLN A 12 -13.59 -68.11 50.20
CA GLN A 12 -14.43 -66.90 50.22
C GLN A 12 -13.62 -65.66 49.89
N LEU A 13 -12.41 -65.53 50.45
CA LEU A 13 -11.49 -64.43 50.12
C LEU A 13 -11.10 -64.44 48.63
N PHE A 14 -10.80 -65.61 48.06
CA PHE A 14 -10.49 -65.73 46.63
C PHE A 14 -11.69 -65.38 45.74
N ARG A 15 -12.91 -65.80 46.10
CA ARG A 15 -14.14 -65.41 45.38
C ARG A 15 -14.38 -63.91 45.42
N ALA A 16 -14.32 -63.30 46.61
CA ALA A 16 -14.47 -61.86 46.77
C ALA A 16 -13.40 -61.06 46.01
N SER A 17 -12.15 -61.55 46.01
CA SER A 17 -11.04 -60.95 45.27
C SER A 17 -11.23 -61.05 43.74
N ALA A 18 -11.70 -62.19 43.24
CA ALA A 18 -12.01 -62.37 41.82
C ALA A 18 -13.16 -61.47 41.36
N GLU A 19 -14.23 -61.38 42.16
CA GLU A 19 -15.36 -60.48 41.89
C GLU A 19 -14.96 -59.00 41.91
N GLU A 20 -14.10 -58.60 42.86
CA GLU A 20 -13.58 -57.23 42.92
C GLU A 20 -12.66 -56.92 41.73
N PHE A 21 -11.83 -57.87 41.31
CA PHE A 21 -10.97 -57.73 40.14
C PHE A 21 -11.79 -57.58 38.85
N ASP A 22 -12.82 -58.41 38.67
CA ASP A 22 -13.77 -58.32 37.54
C ASP A 22 -14.51 -56.98 37.52
N ARG A 23 -14.94 -56.49 38.69
CA ARG A 23 -15.57 -55.17 38.81
C ARG A 23 -14.61 -54.06 38.39
N ARG A 24 -13.37 -54.08 38.89
CA ARG A 24 -12.34 -53.08 38.54
C ARG A 24 -11.99 -53.11 37.06
N LEU A 25 -11.93 -54.28 36.44
CA LEU A 25 -11.73 -54.43 35.00
C LEU A 25 -12.86 -53.76 34.20
N ARG A 26 -14.12 -54.06 34.55
CA ARG A 26 -15.29 -53.44 33.89
C ARG A 26 -15.31 -51.93 34.05
N GLU A 27 -15.02 -51.41 35.24
CA GLU A 27 -14.91 -49.97 35.49
C GLU A 27 -13.78 -49.34 34.66
N SER A 28 -12.64 -50.02 34.55
CA SER A 28 -11.51 -49.57 33.72
C SER A 28 -11.86 -49.53 32.24
N ASP A 29 -12.56 -50.55 31.73
CA ASP A 29 -13.00 -50.60 30.32
C ASP A 29 -14.02 -49.49 30.02
N LEU A 30 -14.97 -49.24 30.92
CA LEU A 30 -15.93 -48.14 30.80
C LEU A 30 -15.23 -46.77 30.78
N ARG A 31 -14.28 -46.55 31.68
CA ARG A 31 -13.48 -45.30 31.72
C ARG A 31 -12.64 -45.12 30.45
N ARG A 32 -12.05 -46.20 29.92
CA ARG A 32 -11.28 -46.14 28.67
C ARG A 32 -12.19 -45.77 27.50
N ALA A 33 -13.35 -46.41 27.37
CA ALA A 33 -14.32 -46.12 26.31
C ALA A 33 -14.84 -44.67 26.39
N GLU A 34 -15.11 -44.17 27.60
CA GLU A 34 -15.50 -42.77 27.81
C GLU A 34 -14.39 -41.80 27.40
N MET A 35 -13.14 -42.08 27.78
CA MET A 35 -12.00 -41.24 27.43
C MET A 35 -11.72 -41.24 25.92
N GLU A 36 -11.85 -42.38 25.25
CA GLU A 36 -11.77 -42.48 23.78
C GLU A 36 -12.87 -41.65 23.10
N ARG A 37 -14.09 -41.65 23.65
CA ARG A 37 -15.20 -40.85 23.12
C ARG A 37 -14.93 -39.35 23.27
N ILE A 38 -14.53 -38.91 24.47
CA ILE A 38 -14.20 -37.50 24.73
C ILE A 38 -13.05 -37.05 23.82
N PHE A 39 -12.02 -37.89 23.64
CA PHE A 39 -10.90 -37.57 22.78
C PHE A 39 -11.32 -37.46 21.31
N ALA A 40 -12.18 -38.36 20.82
CA ALA A 40 -12.72 -38.31 19.47
C ALA A 40 -13.57 -37.04 19.23
N GLU A 41 -14.44 -36.68 20.20
CA GLU A 41 -15.24 -35.46 20.17
C GLU A 41 -14.35 -34.20 20.16
N ALA A 42 -13.34 -34.15 21.04
CA ALA A 42 -12.40 -33.02 21.12
C ALA A 42 -11.58 -32.88 19.82
N LYS A 43 -11.15 -33.99 19.23
CA LYS A 43 -10.45 -33.98 17.94
C LYS A 43 -11.34 -33.45 16.82
N LEU A 44 -12.58 -33.93 16.73
CA LEU A 44 -13.54 -33.47 15.72
C LEU A 44 -13.83 -31.96 15.88
N GLU A 45 -14.00 -31.49 17.11
CA GLU A 45 -14.20 -30.07 17.38
C GLU A 45 -12.95 -29.25 17.00
N SER A 46 -11.76 -29.74 17.32
CA SER A 46 -10.49 -29.11 16.92
C SER A 46 -10.36 -29.01 15.41
N ASP A 47 -10.64 -30.10 14.68
CA ASP A 47 -10.59 -30.13 13.21
C ASP A 47 -11.60 -29.17 12.60
N ARG A 48 -12.81 -29.08 13.17
CA ARG A 48 -13.83 -28.11 12.74
C ARG A 48 -13.37 -26.68 12.96
N ARG A 49 -12.85 -26.35 14.15
CA ARG A 49 -12.33 -25.01 14.46
C ARG A 49 -11.17 -24.63 13.54
N ALA A 50 -10.27 -25.57 13.24
CA ALA A 50 -9.18 -25.35 12.30
C ALA A 50 -9.70 -25.04 10.89
N ALA A 51 -10.66 -25.82 10.38
CA ALA A 51 -11.26 -25.60 9.08
C ALA A 51 -12.04 -24.26 9.00
N GLU A 52 -12.75 -23.88 10.05
CA GLU A 52 -13.43 -22.59 10.15
C GLU A 52 -12.43 -21.42 10.17
N ALA A 53 -11.34 -21.55 10.93
CA ALA A 53 -10.27 -20.55 10.97
C ALA A 53 -9.58 -20.39 9.61
N GLU A 54 -9.30 -21.49 8.91
CA GLU A 54 -8.68 -21.46 7.59
C GLU A 54 -9.59 -20.78 6.55
N ARG A 55 -10.90 -21.06 6.58
CA ARG A 55 -11.89 -20.39 5.71
C ARG A 55 -11.98 -18.90 6.01
N SER A 56 -12.07 -18.53 7.29
CA SER A 56 -12.12 -17.13 7.73
C SER A 56 -10.86 -16.37 7.31
N MET A 57 -9.68 -16.97 7.48
CA MET A 57 -8.41 -16.39 7.04
C MET A 57 -8.36 -16.21 5.51
N ALA A 58 -8.83 -17.19 4.75
CA ALA A 58 -8.89 -17.10 3.29
C ALA A 58 -9.84 -16.00 2.82
N GLU A 59 -10.99 -15.82 3.49
CA GLU A 59 -11.95 -14.75 3.19
C GLU A 59 -11.39 -13.36 3.57
N LEU A 60 -10.73 -13.25 4.73
CA LEU A 60 -10.05 -12.03 5.15
C LEU A 60 -8.97 -11.64 4.13
N LYS A 61 -8.13 -12.58 3.71
CA LYS A 61 -7.09 -12.33 2.69
C LYS A 61 -7.69 -11.80 1.38
N ARG A 62 -8.78 -12.42 0.89
CA ARG A 62 -9.49 -11.94 -0.31
C ARG A 62 -10.07 -10.54 -0.12
N THR A 63 -10.60 -10.25 1.06
CA THR A 63 -11.16 -8.93 1.39
C THR A 63 -10.06 -7.87 1.40
N VAL A 64 -8.93 -8.15 2.06
CA VAL A 64 -7.76 -7.27 2.06
C VAL A 64 -7.26 -7.02 0.63
N GLU A 65 -7.09 -8.06 -0.18
CA GLU A 65 -6.65 -7.92 -1.58
C GLU A 65 -7.61 -7.06 -2.42
N ARG A 66 -8.93 -7.23 -2.24
CA ARG A 66 -9.94 -6.40 -2.94
C ARG A 66 -9.88 -4.95 -2.48
N THR A 67 -9.77 -4.72 -1.18
CA THR A 67 -9.68 -3.37 -0.59
C THR A 67 -8.41 -2.67 -1.06
N SER A 68 -7.26 -3.33 -1.01
CA SER A 68 -6.00 -2.77 -1.51
C SER A 68 -6.10 -2.36 -2.98
N LYS A 69 -6.63 -3.23 -3.85
CA LYS A 69 -6.86 -2.90 -5.27
C LYS A 69 -7.79 -1.72 -5.48
N ALA A 70 -8.86 -1.62 -4.67
CA ALA A 70 -9.79 -0.50 -4.75
C ALA A 70 -9.10 0.82 -4.34
N VAL A 71 -8.30 0.79 -3.27
CA VAL A 71 -7.51 1.96 -2.81
C VAL A 71 -6.49 2.38 -3.87
N ASP A 72 -5.71 1.45 -4.42
CA ASP A 72 -4.71 1.75 -5.47
C ASP A 72 -5.36 2.37 -6.71
N SER A 73 -6.53 1.84 -7.11
CA SER A 73 -7.30 2.40 -8.22
C SER A 73 -7.80 3.81 -7.93
N LEU A 74 -8.12 4.16 -6.69
CA LEU A 74 -8.55 5.51 -6.32
C LEU A 74 -7.36 6.47 -6.36
N THR A 75 -6.23 6.11 -5.77
CA THR A 75 -5.00 6.92 -5.77
C THR A 75 -4.57 7.26 -7.20
N THR A 76 -4.59 6.29 -8.10
CA THR A 76 -4.25 6.50 -9.53
C THR A 76 -5.22 7.47 -10.21
N ARG A 77 -6.52 7.39 -9.90
CA ARG A 77 -7.53 8.30 -10.48
C ARG A 77 -7.40 9.72 -9.94
N TRP A 78 -7.02 9.87 -8.67
CA TRP A 78 -6.76 11.18 -8.08
C TRP A 78 -5.56 11.87 -8.73
N GLY A 79 -4.45 11.15 -8.97
CA GLY A 79 -3.31 11.70 -9.71
C GLY A 79 -3.73 12.25 -11.08
N ARG A 80 -4.45 11.42 -11.85
CA ARG A 80 -4.99 11.83 -13.16
C ARG A 80 -5.93 13.04 -13.07
N PHE A 81 -6.78 13.10 -12.06
CA PHE A 81 -7.65 14.26 -11.88
C PHE A 81 -6.85 15.56 -11.70
N VAL A 82 -5.72 15.52 -11.00
CA VAL A 82 -4.84 16.70 -10.87
C VAL A 82 -4.21 17.05 -12.21
N GLU A 83 -3.72 16.06 -12.97
CA GLU A 83 -3.17 16.26 -14.32
C GLU A 83 -4.20 16.99 -15.21
N GLU A 84 -5.43 16.50 -15.27
CA GLU A 84 -6.53 17.04 -16.09
C GLU A 84 -7.02 18.43 -15.61
N LEU A 85 -6.80 18.77 -14.33
CA LEU A 85 -7.08 20.11 -13.81
C LEU A 85 -5.99 21.11 -14.21
N VAL A 86 -4.73 20.66 -14.26
CA VAL A 86 -3.57 21.51 -14.47
C VAL A 86 -3.29 21.72 -15.95
N GLU A 87 -3.31 20.66 -16.76
CA GLU A 87 -2.95 20.66 -18.18
C GLU A 87 -3.62 21.76 -19.01
N PRO A 88 -4.94 22.00 -18.91
CA PRO A 88 -5.61 23.05 -19.69
C PRO A 88 -5.13 24.47 -19.36
N ALA A 89 -4.54 24.68 -18.18
CA ALA A 89 -4.07 25.99 -17.73
C ALA A 89 -2.58 26.23 -18.01
N VAL A 90 -1.79 25.18 -18.25
CA VAL A 90 -0.31 25.25 -18.37
C VAL A 90 0.13 26.28 -19.39
N LEU A 91 -0.47 26.29 -20.58
CA LEU A 91 -0.12 27.23 -21.64
C LEU A 91 -0.27 28.68 -21.18
N ARG A 92 -1.44 29.04 -20.65
CA ARG A 92 -1.72 30.39 -20.15
C ARG A 92 -0.77 30.75 -19.02
N LEU A 93 -0.60 29.87 -18.03
CA LEU A 93 0.18 30.13 -16.83
C LEU A 93 1.64 30.48 -17.12
N PHE A 94 2.27 29.75 -18.05
CA PHE A 94 3.68 29.99 -18.37
C PHE A 94 3.88 31.16 -19.33
N GLN A 95 2.95 31.41 -20.25
CA GLN A 95 2.96 32.63 -21.06
C GLN A 95 2.84 33.90 -20.20
N GLU A 96 1.99 33.89 -19.17
CA GLU A 96 1.91 34.98 -18.18
C GLU A 96 3.20 35.20 -17.40
N LYS A 97 4.05 34.17 -17.30
CA LYS A 97 5.40 34.24 -16.71
C LYS A 97 6.51 34.55 -17.72
N GLY A 98 6.15 34.86 -18.97
CA GLY A 98 7.10 35.23 -20.02
C GLY A 98 7.77 34.05 -20.71
N ILE A 99 7.29 32.81 -20.51
CA ILE A 99 7.75 31.62 -21.20
C ILE A 99 6.73 31.32 -22.31
N ASP A 100 7.11 31.54 -23.57
CA ASP A 100 6.21 31.48 -24.73
C ASP A 100 5.91 30.04 -25.17
N ILE A 101 5.26 29.26 -24.31
CA ILE A 101 4.88 27.87 -24.60
C ILE A 101 3.98 27.80 -25.84
N LYS A 102 4.33 26.92 -26.77
CA LYS A 102 3.58 26.66 -28.01
C LYS A 102 2.90 25.30 -28.03
N GLU A 103 3.47 24.32 -27.35
CA GLU A 103 3.04 22.93 -27.39
C GLU A 103 2.89 22.39 -25.96
N VAL A 104 1.83 21.62 -25.70
CA VAL A 104 1.59 20.95 -24.42
C VAL A 104 1.36 19.46 -24.68
N TYR A 105 2.16 18.64 -24.02
CA TYR A 105 2.15 17.19 -24.13
C TYR A 105 1.81 16.57 -22.78
N PRO A 106 0.56 16.12 -22.56
CA PRO A 106 0.25 15.31 -21.40
C PRO A 106 0.95 13.96 -21.49
N ARG A 107 1.42 13.47 -20.33
CA ARG A 107 1.97 12.12 -20.14
C ARG A 107 3.08 11.79 -21.13
N ALA A 108 4.01 12.72 -21.30
CA ALA A 108 5.16 12.53 -22.16
C ALA A 108 6.01 11.35 -21.64
N ARG A 109 6.21 10.35 -22.50
CA ARG A 109 6.83 9.08 -22.13
C ARG A 109 7.99 8.75 -23.04
N VAL A 110 9.01 8.15 -22.44
CA VAL A 110 10.13 7.59 -23.18
C VAL A 110 10.54 6.24 -22.60
N LYS A 111 10.93 5.34 -23.50
CA LYS A 111 11.56 4.07 -23.16
C LYS A 111 12.72 3.82 -24.12
N ARG A 112 13.95 3.99 -23.64
CA ARG A 112 15.18 3.84 -24.43
C ARG A 112 16.28 3.25 -23.56
N GLN A 113 17.09 2.32 -24.07
CA GLN A 113 18.38 1.90 -23.46
C GLN A 113 18.42 1.89 -21.90
N GLY A 114 17.52 1.15 -21.25
CA GLY A 114 17.48 1.05 -19.78
C GLY A 114 16.87 2.25 -19.03
N ILE A 115 16.44 3.29 -19.74
CA ILE A 115 15.73 4.46 -19.21
C ILE A 115 14.25 4.35 -19.57
N ALA A 116 13.41 4.41 -18.54
CA ALA A 116 11.98 4.65 -18.66
C ALA A 116 11.64 5.88 -17.82
N MET A 117 10.96 6.86 -18.43
CA MET A 117 10.53 8.09 -17.76
C MET A 117 9.15 8.49 -18.26
N GLU A 118 8.30 8.92 -17.33
CA GLU A 118 7.01 9.56 -17.56
C GLU A 118 7.04 10.94 -16.89
N ILE A 119 6.56 11.92 -17.64
CA ILE A 119 6.36 13.31 -17.21
C ILE A 119 4.87 13.58 -17.33
N ASP A 120 4.28 14.10 -16.26
CA ASP A 120 2.83 14.31 -16.21
C ASP A 120 2.39 15.32 -17.27
N ILE A 121 3.06 16.46 -17.36
CA ILE A 121 2.85 17.44 -18.43
C ILE A 121 4.19 18.02 -18.88
N LEU A 122 4.44 18.02 -20.19
CA LEU A 122 5.59 18.65 -20.81
C LEU A 122 5.12 19.80 -21.70
N ALA A 123 5.48 21.03 -21.32
CA ALA A 123 5.20 22.24 -22.08
C ALA A 123 6.46 22.66 -22.85
N VAL A 124 6.35 22.97 -24.13
CA VAL A 124 7.51 23.19 -25.01
C VAL A 124 7.31 24.44 -25.87
N ASP A 125 8.38 25.22 -25.99
CA ASP A 125 8.58 26.27 -26.99
C ASP A 125 9.76 25.89 -27.93
N ASP A 126 10.26 26.78 -28.77
CA ASP A 126 11.40 26.55 -29.66
C ASP A 126 12.73 26.39 -28.90
N THR A 127 12.91 27.09 -27.77
CA THR A 127 14.18 27.06 -27.01
C THR A 127 14.02 26.75 -25.52
N GLU A 128 12.79 26.74 -25.02
CA GLU A 128 12.48 26.57 -23.60
C GLU A 128 11.44 25.47 -23.43
N LEU A 129 11.42 24.86 -22.25
CA LEU A 129 10.39 23.90 -21.88
C LEU A 129 10.15 23.92 -20.38
N VAL A 130 8.96 23.47 -19.98
CA VAL A 130 8.61 23.25 -18.58
C VAL A 130 8.16 21.81 -18.41
N VAL A 131 8.83 21.11 -17.48
CA VAL A 131 8.43 19.80 -17.00
C VAL A 131 7.55 20.04 -15.77
N VAL A 132 6.34 19.48 -15.75
CA VAL A 132 5.39 19.64 -14.65
C VAL A 132 5.11 18.28 -14.01
N GLU A 133 5.19 18.20 -12.68
CA GLU A 133 4.75 17.06 -11.87
C GLU A 133 3.47 17.42 -11.12
N CYS A 134 2.47 16.54 -11.15
CA CYS A 134 1.17 16.73 -10.52
C CYS A 134 1.00 15.79 -9.33
N LYS A 135 0.60 16.33 -8.18
CA LYS A 135 0.32 15.56 -6.96
C LYS A 135 -1.02 15.99 -6.36
N SER A 136 -1.81 15.02 -5.90
CA SER A 136 -3.01 15.33 -5.09
C SER A 136 -2.61 15.99 -3.78
N ARG A 137 -1.52 15.53 -3.17
CA ARG A 137 -0.90 16.14 -2.00
C ARG A 137 0.61 16.22 -2.21
N LEU A 138 1.15 17.43 -2.30
CA LEU A 138 2.58 17.64 -2.50
C LEU A 138 3.32 17.55 -1.16
N SER A 139 4.25 16.60 -1.08
CA SER A 139 5.17 16.44 0.05
C SER A 139 6.59 16.91 -0.29
N LYS A 140 7.48 16.95 0.71
CA LYS A 140 8.90 17.24 0.49
C LYS A 140 9.57 16.17 -0.38
N ASP A 141 9.25 14.90 -0.12
CA ASP A 141 9.86 13.77 -0.83
C ASP A 141 9.45 13.80 -2.31
N ASP A 142 8.20 14.18 -2.62
CA ASP A 142 7.78 14.39 -4.01
C ASP A 142 8.61 15.46 -4.73
N VAL A 143 8.93 16.56 -4.03
CA VAL A 143 9.78 17.64 -4.58
C VAL A 143 11.21 17.14 -4.84
N ASP A 144 11.77 16.37 -3.91
CA ASP A 144 13.11 15.82 -4.03
C ASP A 144 13.20 14.78 -5.16
N GLU A 145 12.23 13.85 -5.23
CA GLU A 145 12.11 12.88 -6.32
C GLU A 145 11.95 13.57 -7.69
N PHE A 146 11.15 14.63 -7.74
CA PHE A 146 10.97 15.39 -8.97
C PHE A 146 12.25 16.10 -9.41
N ILE A 147 13.01 16.66 -8.48
CA ILE A 147 14.34 17.23 -8.76
C ILE A 147 15.27 16.17 -9.34
N GLU A 148 15.31 14.96 -8.76
CA GLU A 148 16.09 13.85 -9.33
C GLU A 148 15.61 13.49 -10.75
N LYS A 149 14.30 13.49 -10.99
CA LYS A 149 13.72 13.30 -12.33
C LYS A 149 14.21 14.36 -13.31
N LEU A 150 14.20 15.64 -12.91
CA LEU A 150 14.67 16.78 -13.72
C LEU A 150 16.15 16.64 -14.09
N THR A 151 17.02 16.27 -13.16
CA THR A 151 18.47 16.08 -13.46
C THR A 151 18.74 15.03 -14.54
N ARG A 152 17.81 14.08 -14.71
CA ARG A 152 17.90 13.00 -15.71
C ARG A 152 17.08 13.29 -16.96
N PHE A 153 16.33 14.39 -16.99
CA PHE A 153 15.39 14.71 -18.07
C PHE A 153 16.08 14.76 -19.43
N LYS A 154 17.18 15.51 -19.57
CA LYS A 154 17.90 15.64 -20.86
C LYS A 154 18.58 14.35 -21.32
N ILE A 155 18.88 13.43 -20.40
CA ILE A 155 19.35 12.08 -20.75
C ILE A 155 18.18 11.26 -21.29
N ALA A 156 17.01 11.39 -20.66
CA ALA A 156 15.79 10.73 -21.07
C ALA A 156 15.15 11.35 -22.32
N PHE A 157 15.40 12.63 -22.63
CA PHE A 157 14.89 13.39 -23.79
C PHE A 157 16.00 14.21 -24.49
N PRO A 158 17.02 13.57 -25.11
CA PRO A 158 18.14 14.23 -25.78
C PRO A 158 17.80 15.26 -26.85
N HIS A 159 16.63 15.19 -27.49
CA HIS A 159 16.20 16.20 -28.45
C HIS A 159 16.09 17.60 -27.82
N TYR A 160 15.93 17.67 -26.49
CA TYR A 160 15.87 18.91 -25.72
C TYR A 160 17.19 19.25 -25.00
N GLN A 161 18.34 18.68 -25.41
CA GLN A 161 19.63 18.94 -24.73
C GLN A 161 19.99 20.43 -24.68
N ASN A 162 19.69 21.16 -25.74
CA ASN A 162 20.02 22.59 -25.86
C ASN A 162 18.90 23.50 -25.33
N TYR A 163 17.81 22.95 -24.82
CA TYR A 163 16.67 23.73 -24.32
C TYR A 163 16.92 24.17 -22.88
N GLN A 164 16.37 25.31 -22.50
CA GLN A 164 16.24 25.68 -21.10
C GLN A 164 15.07 24.92 -20.50
N ALA A 165 15.37 23.94 -19.64
CA ALA A 165 14.35 23.12 -18.97
C ALA A 165 14.05 23.68 -17.59
N TYR A 166 12.82 24.12 -17.38
CA TYR A 166 12.30 24.54 -16.08
C TYR A 166 11.48 23.42 -15.44
N GLY A 167 11.37 23.46 -14.11
CA GLY A 167 10.56 22.52 -13.34
C GLY A 167 9.37 23.21 -12.68
N ALA A 168 8.22 22.54 -12.66
CA ALA A 168 7.04 22.97 -11.94
C ALA A 168 6.40 21.82 -11.16
N VAL A 169 5.88 22.10 -9.98
CA VAL A 169 5.10 21.17 -9.17
C VAL A 169 3.68 21.72 -8.99
N ALA A 170 2.69 20.88 -9.24
CA ALA A 170 1.28 21.20 -9.03
C ALA A 170 0.72 20.35 -7.89
N GLY A 171 0.04 20.99 -6.94
CA GLY A 171 -0.52 20.33 -5.76
C GLY A 171 -1.93 20.80 -5.46
N ILE A 172 -2.89 19.89 -5.27
CA ILE A 172 -4.22 20.26 -4.73
C ILE A 172 -4.08 20.66 -3.27
N GLU A 173 -3.47 19.78 -2.47
CA GLU A 173 -3.02 20.07 -1.11
C GLU A 173 -1.49 20.23 -1.13
N ILE A 174 -0.95 21.26 -0.47
CA ILE A 174 0.49 21.42 -0.27
C ILE A 174 0.74 21.49 1.23
N ASN A 175 1.56 20.56 1.74
CA ASN A 175 1.93 20.54 3.14
C ASN A 175 2.62 21.86 3.53
N GLU A 176 2.48 22.25 4.80
CA GLU A 176 3.06 23.48 5.32
C GLU A 176 4.56 23.60 5.01
N GLY A 177 4.96 24.73 4.41
CA GLY A 177 6.34 25.03 4.06
C GLY A 177 6.89 24.31 2.82
N ILE A 178 6.15 23.38 2.22
CA ILE A 178 6.59 22.66 1.01
C ILE A 178 6.56 23.56 -0.23
N ASP A 179 5.60 24.48 -0.32
CA ASP A 179 5.58 25.51 -1.36
C ASP A 179 6.84 26.39 -1.30
N ARG A 180 7.22 26.86 -0.11
CA ARG A 180 8.45 27.63 0.09
C ARG A 180 9.69 26.79 -0.19
N TYR A 181 9.64 25.49 0.10
CA TYR A 181 10.73 24.56 -0.23
C TYR A 181 10.92 24.43 -1.74
N ALA A 182 9.85 24.12 -2.48
CA ALA A 182 9.86 24.02 -3.94
C ALA A 182 10.30 25.35 -4.59
N TYR A 183 9.79 26.48 -4.09
CA TYR A 183 10.23 27.82 -4.48
C TYR A 183 11.76 27.98 -4.33
N LYS A 184 12.33 27.63 -3.17
CA LYS A 184 13.78 27.74 -2.93
C LYS A 184 14.61 26.78 -3.80
N LYS A 185 13.99 25.70 -4.28
CA LYS A 185 14.59 24.77 -5.24
C LYS A 185 14.49 25.23 -6.69
N GLY A 186 13.96 26.44 -6.93
CA GLY A 186 13.82 27.02 -8.26
C GLY A 186 12.70 26.37 -9.07
N LEU A 187 11.67 25.83 -8.41
CA LEU A 187 10.50 25.25 -9.06
C LEU A 187 9.33 26.23 -9.04
N PHE A 188 8.59 26.29 -10.15
CA PHE A 188 7.27 26.89 -10.15
C PHE A 188 6.32 26.04 -9.30
N VAL A 189 5.41 26.69 -8.57
CA VAL A 189 4.44 26.05 -7.70
C VAL A 189 3.05 26.43 -8.16
N ILE A 190 2.27 25.43 -8.58
CA ILE A 190 0.91 25.58 -9.08
C ILE A 190 -0.07 25.07 -8.02
N LYS A 191 -1.08 25.88 -7.70
CA LYS A 191 -2.16 25.53 -6.75
C LYS A 191 -3.54 25.86 -7.33
N PRO A 192 -4.61 25.21 -6.85
CA PRO A 192 -5.98 25.65 -7.11
C PRO A 192 -6.17 27.13 -6.78
N SER A 193 -6.87 27.84 -7.66
CA SER A 193 -7.19 29.26 -7.51
C SER A 193 -8.50 29.56 -8.25
N GLY A 194 -9.54 29.93 -7.49
CA GLY A 194 -10.89 30.08 -8.02
C GLY A 194 -11.38 28.80 -8.69
N ASP A 195 -11.83 28.90 -9.94
CA ASP A 195 -12.33 27.78 -10.74
C ASP A 195 -11.22 27.05 -11.54
N THR A 196 -9.95 27.42 -11.35
CA THR A 196 -8.81 26.89 -12.09
C THR A 196 -7.59 26.71 -11.17
N VAL A 197 -6.38 26.82 -11.72
CA VAL A 197 -5.11 26.82 -11.02
C VAL A 197 -4.30 28.07 -11.35
N ALA A 198 -3.36 28.43 -10.46
CA ALA A 198 -2.46 29.56 -10.62
C ALA A 198 -1.03 29.21 -10.17
N ILE A 199 -0.04 29.84 -10.80
CA ILE A 199 1.34 29.86 -10.30
C ILE A 199 1.39 30.85 -9.13
N ILE A 200 1.79 30.38 -7.95
CA ILE A 200 1.83 31.19 -6.72
C ILE A 200 3.19 31.85 -6.47
N ASN A 201 4.20 31.55 -7.29
CA ASN A 201 5.49 32.24 -7.22
C ASN A 201 5.29 33.74 -7.50
N ASP A 202 5.93 34.55 -6.68
CA ASP A 202 5.95 36.01 -6.82
C ASP A 202 6.74 36.46 -8.07
N ALA A 203 6.86 37.78 -8.24
CA ALA A 203 7.56 38.38 -9.37
C ALA A 203 9.10 38.32 -9.24
N ASP A 204 9.63 38.14 -8.03
CA ASP A 204 11.07 38.10 -7.76
C ASP A 204 11.63 36.68 -7.93
N PHE A 205 10.75 35.68 -8.08
CA PHE A 205 11.11 34.28 -8.31
C PHE A 205 12.02 34.10 -9.52
N GLN A 206 13.10 33.34 -9.31
CA GLN A 206 14.03 32.94 -10.36
C GLN A 206 14.01 31.41 -10.47
N PRO A 207 13.54 30.84 -11.59
CA PRO A 207 13.52 29.40 -11.77
C PRO A 207 14.93 28.85 -11.99
N ASN A 208 15.14 27.60 -11.56
CA ASN A 208 16.35 26.86 -11.92
C ASN A 208 16.18 26.23 -13.31
N THR A 209 17.28 26.16 -14.05
CA THR A 209 17.36 25.43 -15.32
C THR A 209 18.07 24.10 -15.11
N TRP A 210 17.52 23.03 -15.69
CA TRP A 210 17.97 21.63 -15.53
C TRP A 210 18.56 21.04 -16.82
#